data_AF-A0A9W7LH83-F1
#
_entry.id   AF-A0A9W7LH83-F1
#
_cell.length_a   1.000
_cell.length_b   1.000
_cell.length_c   1.000
_cell.angle_alpha   90.00
_cell.angle_beta   90.00
_cell.angle_gamma   90.00
#
_symmetry.space_group_name_H-M   'P 1'
#
loop_
_entity.id
_entity.type
_entity.pdbx_description
1 polymer ?
#
loop_
_entity_poly.entity_id
_entity_poly.type
_entity_poly.pdbx_seq_one_letter_code
_entity_poly.pdbx_strand_id
1 'polypeptide(L)'
;MAKKDKIGAPSKGTEAQVTDKNVEKKRTASKDRLTTLEDKTERLETNARKAVESLDDVEECLEKLETKFVPLKGEVTEGVQKLLDEAYERLNRQDVSLQIVLESTRNELLGEIKKLSAELSLYKNVVLIGMASKTIEAKPRIDVQKPKEFKGARDTQEVDSFVWSLENYFRLTGIEDEDTKVNSASIYLVDAALLWWRHRCYQSKDGTIPTKTWK
;
A
#
# COMPACT_ATOMS: atom_id res chain seq x y z
N MET A 1 -6.65 -6.17 154.43
CA MET A 1 -5.91 -5.20 153.61
C MET A 1 -6.17 -5.51 152.14
N ALA A 2 -6.62 -4.52 151.37
CA ALA A 2 -6.99 -4.64 149.95
C ALA A 2 -5.87 -4.11 149.04
N LYS A 3 -5.78 -4.60 147.80
CA LYS A 3 -5.23 -3.86 146.64
C LYS A 3 -5.90 -4.32 145.34
N LYS A 4 -6.25 -3.34 144.50
CA LYS A 4 -6.92 -3.39 143.19
C LYS A 4 -5.88 -3.49 142.07
N ASP A 5 -6.20 -4.19 140.99
CA ASP A 5 -5.56 -4.03 139.68
C ASP A 5 -6.54 -3.48 138.62
N LYS A 6 -6.01 -2.62 137.76
CA LYS A 6 -6.72 -1.70 136.86
C LYS A 6 -6.51 -2.17 135.42
N ILE A 7 -7.60 -2.37 134.68
CA ILE A 7 -7.63 -2.81 133.28
C ILE A 7 -7.24 -1.65 132.34
N GLY A 8 -6.32 -1.89 131.41
CA GLY A 8 -5.97 -1.01 130.29
C GLY A 8 -6.56 -1.52 128.97
N ALA A 9 -7.19 -0.63 128.20
CA ALA A 9 -7.85 -0.88 126.92
C ALA A 9 -6.90 -0.67 125.70
N PRO A 10 -7.22 -1.21 124.51
CA PRO A 10 -6.26 -1.36 123.41
C PRO A 10 -6.17 -0.15 122.46
N SER A 11 -4.97 0.07 121.90
CA SER A 11 -4.62 1.13 120.94
C SER A 11 -5.09 0.80 119.52
N LYS A 12 -6.22 1.38 119.11
CA LYS A 12 -6.69 1.47 117.71
C LYS A 12 -6.18 2.78 117.09
N GLY A 13 -4.89 2.87 116.77
CA GLY A 13 -4.28 4.14 116.34
C GLY A 13 -3.78 4.19 114.90
N THR A 14 -3.43 3.05 114.29
CA THR A 14 -2.47 3.05 113.18
C THR A 14 -3.06 2.70 111.80
N GLU A 15 -4.15 1.90 111.72
CA GLU A 15 -4.79 1.55 110.45
C GLU A 15 -5.64 2.70 109.87
N ALA A 16 -6.41 3.39 110.71
CA ALA A 16 -7.31 4.47 110.28
C ALA A 16 -6.58 5.67 109.66
N GLN A 17 -5.35 5.96 110.12
CA GLN A 17 -4.56 7.09 109.64
C GLN A 17 -3.82 6.78 108.32
N VAL A 18 -3.51 5.50 108.06
CA VAL A 18 -2.94 5.03 106.78
C VAL A 18 -4.02 4.96 105.70
N THR A 19 -5.25 4.57 106.05
CA THR A 19 -6.38 4.55 105.12
C THR A 19 -6.77 5.95 104.65
N ASP A 20 -6.80 6.94 105.54
CA ASP A 20 -7.17 8.33 105.21
C ASP A 20 -6.15 8.99 104.27
N LYS A 21 -4.85 8.81 104.54
CA LYS A 21 -3.77 9.30 103.66
C LYS A 21 -3.82 8.64 102.28
N ASN A 22 -4.21 7.37 102.19
CA ASN A 22 -4.30 6.63 100.92
C ASN A 22 -5.52 7.07 100.09
N VAL A 23 -6.63 7.42 100.75
CA VAL A 23 -7.83 8.00 100.12
C VAL A 23 -7.52 9.38 99.55
N GLU A 24 -6.85 10.25 100.30
CA GLU A 24 -6.47 11.59 99.84
C GLU A 24 -5.48 11.54 98.65
N LYS A 25 -4.53 10.59 98.69
CA LYS A 25 -3.57 10.36 97.60
C LYS A 25 -4.21 9.79 96.33
N LYS A 26 -5.23 8.91 96.47
CA LYS A 26 -6.07 8.47 95.34
C LYS A 26 -6.91 9.61 94.78
N ARG A 27 -7.44 10.48 95.64
CA ARG A 27 -8.31 11.60 95.26
C ARG A 27 -7.54 12.66 94.47
N THR A 28 -6.33 12.98 94.90
CA THR A 28 -5.40 13.86 94.17
C THR A 28 -4.98 13.26 92.82
N ALA A 29 -4.57 11.99 92.77
CA ALA A 29 -4.25 11.32 91.51
C ALA A 29 -5.43 11.24 90.52
N SER A 30 -6.66 11.02 91.02
CA SER A 30 -7.88 11.07 90.19
C SER A 30 -8.15 12.47 89.66
N LYS A 31 -7.89 13.51 90.45
CA LYS A 31 -8.03 14.91 90.05
C LYS A 31 -7.02 15.28 88.95
N ASP A 32 -5.77 14.88 89.11
CA ASP A 32 -4.73 15.11 88.09
C ASP A 32 -5.06 14.38 86.77
N ARG A 33 -5.57 13.15 86.85
CA ARG A 33 -6.06 12.41 85.67
C ARG A 33 -7.24 13.10 85.00
N LEU A 34 -8.17 13.68 85.77
CA LEU A 34 -9.30 14.44 85.25
C LEU A 34 -8.81 15.65 84.47
N THR A 35 -7.91 16.46 85.05
CA THR A 35 -7.32 17.63 84.37
C THR A 35 -6.58 17.25 83.08
N THR A 36 -5.87 16.12 83.09
CA THR A 36 -5.20 15.60 81.88
C THR A 36 -6.19 15.18 80.78
N LEU A 37 -7.35 14.61 81.16
CA LEU A 37 -8.41 14.24 80.21
C LEU A 37 -9.13 15.47 79.67
N GLU A 38 -9.33 16.49 80.50
CA GLU A 38 -9.87 17.80 80.08
C GLU A 38 -8.95 18.45 79.04
N ASP A 39 -7.64 18.54 79.30
CA ASP A 39 -6.65 19.08 78.34
C ASP A 39 -6.65 18.30 77.02
N LYS A 40 -6.74 16.96 77.08
CA LYS A 40 -6.81 16.11 75.89
C LYS A 40 -8.10 16.34 75.11
N THR A 41 -9.21 16.54 75.80
CA THR A 41 -10.52 16.80 75.18
C THR A 41 -10.50 18.15 74.46
N GLU A 42 -9.95 19.18 75.08
CA GLU A 42 -9.81 20.51 74.47
C GLU A 42 -8.88 20.49 73.24
N ARG A 43 -7.78 19.74 73.30
CA ARG A 43 -6.90 19.49 72.14
C ARG A 43 -7.59 18.73 71.02
N LEU A 44 -8.40 17.72 71.36
CA LEU A 44 -9.17 16.99 70.36
C LEU A 44 -10.22 17.88 69.72
N GLU A 45 -10.89 18.74 70.50
CA GLU A 45 -11.90 19.66 69.99
C GLU A 45 -11.30 20.71 69.05
N THR A 46 -10.14 21.28 69.42
CA THR A 46 -9.41 22.23 68.56
C THR A 46 -8.90 21.56 67.27
N ASN A 47 -8.42 20.33 67.35
CA ASN A 47 -8.02 19.57 66.16
C ASN A 47 -9.23 19.20 65.29
N ALA A 48 -10.36 18.82 65.88
CA ALA A 48 -11.59 18.53 65.16
C ALA A 48 -12.11 19.78 64.43
N ARG A 49 -12.08 20.95 65.08
CA ARG A 49 -12.45 22.22 64.46
C ARG A 49 -11.58 22.54 63.24
N LYS A 50 -10.26 22.42 63.36
CA LYS A 50 -9.32 22.57 62.24
C LYS A 50 -9.54 21.56 61.12
N ALA A 51 -9.88 20.32 61.46
CA ALA A 51 -10.16 19.29 60.47
C ALA A 51 -11.43 19.61 59.67
N VAL A 52 -12.48 20.11 60.33
CA VAL A 52 -13.72 20.57 59.67
C VAL A 52 -13.41 21.74 58.74
N GLU A 53 -12.70 22.77 59.21
CA GLU A 53 -12.28 23.90 58.36
C GLU A 53 -11.50 23.44 57.12
N SER A 54 -10.59 22.47 57.28
CA SER A 54 -9.84 21.92 56.13
C SER A 54 -10.70 21.09 55.17
N LEU A 55 -11.80 20.50 55.65
CA LEU A 55 -12.75 19.78 54.79
C LEU A 55 -13.59 20.78 53.99
N ASP A 56 -14.01 21.88 54.60
CA ASP A 56 -14.71 22.98 53.93
C ASP A 56 -13.85 23.56 52.78
N ASP A 57 -12.55 23.76 53.02
CA ASP A 57 -11.59 24.21 51.99
C ASP A 57 -11.47 23.21 50.82
N VAL A 58 -11.48 21.90 51.12
CA VAL A 58 -11.43 20.83 50.11
C VAL A 58 -12.71 20.78 49.29
N GLU A 59 -13.86 20.93 49.94
CA GLU A 59 -15.17 20.97 49.28
C GLU A 59 -15.23 22.15 48.30
N GLU A 60 -14.82 23.35 48.72
CA GLU A 60 -14.73 24.52 47.84
C GLU A 60 -13.78 24.27 46.65
N CYS A 61 -12.64 23.61 46.89
CA CYS A 61 -11.70 23.24 45.83
C CYS A 61 -12.30 22.24 44.83
N LEU A 62 -13.09 21.27 45.29
CA LEU A 62 -13.77 20.29 44.44
C LEU A 62 -14.84 20.95 43.58
N GLU A 63 -15.64 21.86 44.14
CA GLU A 63 -16.62 22.64 43.37
C GLU A 63 -15.96 23.47 42.26
N LYS A 64 -14.84 24.15 42.58
CA LYS A 64 -14.04 24.89 41.58
C LYS A 64 -13.43 24.00 40.51
N LEU A 65 -13.11 22.75 40.83
CA LEU A 65 -12.59 21.80 39.85
C LEU A 65 -13.71 21.27 38.96
N GLU A 66 -14.86 20.93 39.54
CA GLU A 66 -16.02 20.42 38.81
C GLU A 66 -16.57 21.45 37.81
N THR A 67 -16.64 22.72 38.23
CA THR A 67 -17.03 23.84 37.34
C THR A 67 -16.11 24.02 36.13
N LYS A 68 -14.84 23.59 36.21
CA LYS A 68 -13.90 23.61 35.07
C LYS A 68 -13.94 22.31 34.27
N PHE A 69 -14.17 21.18 34.92
CA PHE A 69 -14.17 19.87 34.26
C PHE A 69 -15.38 19.69 33.34
N VAL A 70 -16.56 20.13 33.76
CA VAL A 70 -17.78 20.05 32.94
C VAL A 70 -17.65 20.76 31.58
N PRO A 71 -17.24 22.04 31.50
CA PRO A 71 -17.07 22.71 30.21
C PRO A 71 -15.92 22.10 29.40
N LEU A 72 -14.80 21.75 30.03
CA LEU A 72 -13.68 21.11 29.33
C LEU A 72 -14.10 19.79 28.67
N LYS A 73 -14.89 18.98 29.37
CA LYS A 73 -15.46 17.75 28.82
C LYS A 73 -16.36 18.06 27.61
N GLY A 74 -17.19 19.09 27.71
CA GLY A 74 -18.04 19.57 26.62
C GLY A 74 -17.22 19.99 25.40
N GLU A 75 -16.21 20.84 25.58
CA GLU A 75 -15.31 21.32 24.54
C GLU A 75 -14.57 20.18 23.85
N VAL A 76 -14.08 19.20 24.62
CA VAL A 76 -13.42 18.01 24.05
C VAL A 76 -14.41 17.19 23.22
N THR A 77 -15.64 16.97 23.71
CA THR A 77 -16.64 16.22 22.94
C THR A 77 -17.07 16.94 21.67
N GLU A 78 -17.25 18.26 21.72
CA GLU A 78 -17.61 19.08 20.55
C GLU A 78 -16.46 19.14 19.55
N GLY A 79 -15.23 19.30 20.02
CA GLY A 79 -14.03 19.29 19.17
C GLY A 79 -13.85 17.96 18.44
N VAL A 80 -14.04 16.84 19.14
CA VAL A 80 -14.01 15.51 18.53
C VAL A 80 -15.13 15.34 17.51
N GLN A 81 -16.35 15.76 17.83
CA GLN A 81 -17.49 15.66 16.92
C GLN A 81 -17.25 16.48 15.64
N LYS A 82 -16.79 17.73 15.79
CA LYS A 82 -16.47 18.60 14.66
C LYS A 82 -15.39 18.01 13.76
N LEU A 83 -14.32 17.47 14.34
CA LEU A 83 -13.27 16.81 13.56
C LEU A 83 -13.78 15.57 12.81
N LEU A 84 -14.71 14.82 13.42
CA LEU A 84 -15.34 13.66 12.79
C LEU A 84 -16.22 14.10 11.61
N ASP A 85 -17.02 15.15 11.78
CA ASP A 85 -17.88 15.71 10.74
C ASP A 85 -17.04 16.27 9.58
N GLU A 86 -15.96 17.01 9.87
CA GLU A 86 -15.03 17.51 8.86
C GLU A 86 -14.32 16.38 8.10
N ALA A 87 -13.93 15.30 8.80
CA ALA A 87 -13.33 14.13 8.18
C ALA A 87 -14.33 13.40 7.27
N TYR A 88 -15.58 13.25 7.70
CA TYR A 88 -16.67 12.64 6.93
C TYR A 88 -16.97 13.44 5.67
N GLU A 89 -17.15 14.75 5.78
CA GLU A 89 -17.41 15.64 4.65
C GLU A 89 -16.24 15.64 3.65
N ARG A 90 -14.99 15.62 4.14
CA ARG A 90 -13.82 15.54 3.28
C ARG A 90 -13.77 14.22 2.51
N LEU A 91 -14.04 13.09 3.17
CA LEU A 91 -14.08 11.78 2.52
C LEU A 91 -15.19 11.75 1.46
N ASN A 92 -16.39 12.20 1.81
CA ASN A 92 -17.52 12.24 0.90
C ASN A 92 -17.25 13.11 -0.34
N ARG A 93 -16.60 14.28 -0.17
CA ARG A 93 -16.15 15.12 -1.29
C ARG A 93 -15.15 14.42 -2.19
N GLN A 94 -14.19 13.68 -1.61
CA GLN A 94 -13.22 12.90 -2.38
C GLN A 94 -13.89 11.77 -3.16
N ASP A 95 -14.82 11.05 -2.54
CA ASP A 95 -15.57 9.96 -3.19
C ASP A 95 -16.38 10.48 -4.38
N VAL A 96 -17.10 11.59 -4.21
CA VAL A 96 -17.86 12.23 -5.31
C VAL A 96 -16.91 12.69 -6.41
N SER A 97 -15.78 13.32 -6.07
CA SER A 97 -14.80 13.77 -7.07
C SER A 97 -14.19 12.60 -7.84
N LEU A 98 -13.84 11.50 -7.16
CA LEU A 98 -13.31 10.30 -7.79
C LEU A 98 -14.35 9.66 -8.71
N GLN A 99 -15.61 9.61 -8.28
CA GLN A 99 -16.70 9.12 -9.11
C GLN A 99 -16.80 9.94 -10.40
N ILE A 100 -16.84 11.27 -10.33
CA ILE A 100 -16.90 12.15 -11.52
C ILE A 100 -15.73 11.87 -12.48
N VAL A 101 -14.50 11.77 -11.96
CA VAL A 101 -13.32 11.48 -12.79
C VAL A 101 -13.41 10.09 -13.44
N LEU A 102 -13.85 9.07 -12.70
CA LEU A 102 -14.05 7.72 -13.24
C LEU A 102 -15.15 7.67 -14.31
N GLU A 103 -16.25 8.42 -14.14
CA GLU A 103 -17.31 8.49 -15.14
C GLU A 103 -16.86 9.21 -16.41
N SER A 104 -16.17 10.35 -16.27
CA SER A 104 -15.65 11.11 -17.41
C SER A 104 -14.66 10.29 -18.23
N THR A 105 -13.64 9.71 -17.59
CA THR A 105 -12.64 8.85 -18.26
C THR A 105 -13.25 7.62 -18.91
N ARG A 106 -14.22 6.95 -18.25
CA ARG A 106 -14.98 5.85 -18.85
C ARG A 106 -15.70 6.28 -20.13
N ASN A 107 -16.33 7.44 -20.12
CA ASN A 107 -17.08 7.94 -21.28
C ASN A 107 -16.15 8.34 -22.43
N GLU A 108 -15.00 8.94 -22.14
CA GLU A 108 -13.96 9.25 -23.12
C GLU A 108 -13.44 7.97 -23.80
N LEU A 109 -13.06 6.96 -23.01
CA LEU A 109 -12.60 5.65 -23.53
C LEU A 109 -13.68 4.96 -24.36
N LEU A 110 -14.95 4.98 -23.92
CA LEU A 110 -16.06 4.45 -24.72
C LEU A 110 -16.23 5.20 -26.03
N GLY A 111 -15.99 6.51 -26.06
CA GLY A 111 -15.98 7.33 -27.26
C GLY A 111 -14.87 6.92 -28.23
N GLU A 112 -13.64 6.75 -27.73
CA GLU A 112 -12.50 6.31 -28.52
C GLU A 112 -12.70 4.90 -29.09
N ILE A 113 -13.20 3.95 -28.29
CA ILE A 113 -13.52 2.60 -28.75
C ILE A 113 -14.57 2.63 -29.87
N LYS A 114 -15.61 3.45 -29.73
CA LYS A 114 -16.63 3.63 -30.79
C LYS A 114 -16.00 4.19 -32.06
N LYS A 115 -15.14 5.20 -31.95
CA LYS A 115 -14.44 5.79 -33.09
C LYS A 115 -13.54 4.76 -33.80
N LEU A 116 -12.69 4.06 -33.06
CA LEU A 116 -11.79 3.04 -33.60
C LEU A 116 -12.57 1.88 -34.24
N SER A 117 -13.68 1.44 -33.64
CA SER A 117 -14.52 0.40 -34.23
C SER A 117 -15.17 0.84 -35.55
N ALA A 118 -15.57 2.11 -35.67
CA ALA A 118 -16.06 2.67 -36.92
C ALA A 118 -14.96 2.76 -38.00
N GLU A 119 -13.76 3.22 -37.63
CA GLU A 119 -12.60 3.27 -38.54
C GLU A 119 -12.18 1.88 -39.02
N LEU A 120 -12.14 0.88 -38.13
CA LEU A 120 -11.87 -0.52 -38.49
C LEU A 120 -12.93 -1.09 -39.45
N SER A 121 -14.20 -0.73 -39.25
CA SER A 121 -15.28 -1.12 -40.15
C SER A 121 -15.08 -0.53 -41.55
N LEU A 122 -14.71 0.76 -41.63
CA LEU A 122 -14.40 1.42 -42.90
C LEU A 122 -13.20 0.76 -43.59
N TYR A 123 -12.10 0.53 -42.86
CA TYR A 123 -10.92 -0.15 -43.41
C TYR A 123 -11.27 -1.54 -43.94
N LYS A 124 -12.04 -2.32 -43.17
CA LYS A 124 -12.53 -3.64 -43.58
C LYS A 124 -13.35 -3.56 -44.88
N ASN A 125 -14.24 -2.58 -45.00
CA ASN A 125 -15.06 -2.38 -46.21
C ASN A 125 -14.20 -1.96 -47.42
N VAL A 126 -13.24 -1.06 -47.24
CA VAL A 126 -12.31 -0.64 -48.31
C VAL A 126 -11.45 -1.81 -48.77
N VAL A 127 -10.94 -2.64 -47.86
CA VAL A 127 -10.18 -3.85 -48.22
C VAL A 127 -11.06 -4.85 -48.98
N LEU A 128 -12.29 -5.09 -48.52
CA LEU A 128 -13.24 -5.98 -49.20
C LEU A 128 -13.59 -5.47 -50.61
N ILE A 129 -13.87 -4.17 -50.76
CA ILE A 129 -14.14 -3.54 -52.06
C ILE A 129 -12.89 -3.59 -52.94
N GLY A 130 -11.70 -3.28 -52.41
CA GLY A 130 -10.44 -3.37 -53.14
C GLY A 130 -10.12 -4.79 -53.62
N MET A 131 -10.50 -5.81 -52.86
CA MET A 131 -10.42 -7.22 -53.27
C MET A 131 -11.48 -7.59 -54.31
N ALA A 132 -12.68 -7.00 -54.26
CA ALA A 132 -13.75 -7.26 -55.22
C ALA A 132 -13.57 -6.51 -56.55
N SER A 133 -13.08 -5.26 -56.51
CA SER A 133 -12.78 -4.42 -57.69
C SER A 133 -11.49 -4.83 -58.38
N LYS A 134 -10.57 -5.47 -57.66
CA LYS A 134 -9.61 -6.37 -58.29
C LYS A 134 -10.36 -7.64 -58.70
N THR A 135 -11.02 -7.58 -59.85
CA THR A 135 -11.00 -8.69 -60.80
C THR A 135 -9.53 -8.91 -61.18
N ILE A 136 -8.74 -9.41 -60.23
CA ILE A 136 -7.58 -10.21 -60.54
C ILE A 136 -8.24 -11.39 -61.25
N GLU A 137 -8.12 -11.42 -62.58
CA GLU A 137 -8.03 -12.69 -63.28
C GLU A 137 -7.14 -13.55 -62.39
N ALA A 138 -7.76 -14.47 -61.65
CA ALA A 138 -7.07 -15.35 -60.73
C ALA A 138 -6.20 -16.22 -61.63
N LYS A 139 -5.02 -15.71 -61.98
CA LYS A 139 -3.97 -16.46 -62.64
C LYS A 139 -3.79 -17.64 -61.70
N PRO A 140 -4.05 -18.87 -62.16
CA PRO A 140 -4.06 -20.02 -61.28
C PRO A 140 -2.73 -20.01 -60.55
N ARG A 141 -2.75 -20.08 -59.22
CA ARG A 141 -1.54 -20.30 -58.43
C ARG A 141 -1.08 -21.71 -58.76
N ILE A 142 -0.43 -21.83 -59.91
CA ILE A 142 0.28 -23.02 -60.36
C ILE A 142 1.33 -23.23 -59.28
N ASP A 143 1.31 -24.40 -58.64
CA ASP A 143 2.38 -24.81 -57.73
C ASP A 143 3.66 -24.92 -58.58
N VAL A 144 4.44 -23.84 -58.58
CA VAL A 144 5.61 -23.73 -59.47
C VAL A 144 6.67 -24.66 -58.93
N GLN A 145 6.90 -25.76 -59.63
CA GLN A 145 7.97 -26.70 -59.30
C GLN A 145 9.30 -25.95 -59.23
N LYS A 146 10.03 -26.14 -58.14
CA LYS A 146 11.33 -25.51 -57.91
C LYS A 146 12.35 -26.01 -58.96
N PRO A 147 13.15 -25.12 -59.57
CA PRO A 147 14.23 -25.50 -60.48
C PRO A 147 15.24 -26.44 -59.82
N LYS A 148 15.86 -27.28 -60.63
CA LYS A 148 16.93 -28.17 -60.20
C LYS A 148 18.23 -27.38 -59.99
N GLU A 149 19.01 -27.77 -59.00
CA GLU A 149 20.33 -27.18 -58.73
C GLU A 149 21.36 -27.53 -59.83
N PHE A 150 22.24 -26.59 -60.15
CA PHE A 150 23.30 -26.74 -61.14
C PHE A 150 24.69 -26.82 -60.48
N LYS A 151 25.41 -27.90 -60.77
CA LYS A 151 26.71 -28.23 -60.14
C LYS A 151 27.93 -27.73 -60.90
N GLY A 152 27.74 -27.14 -62.08
CA GLY A 152 28.85 -26.67 -62.93
C GLY A 152 29.31 -27.68 -63.97
N ALA A 153 28.39 -28.51 -64.48
CA ALA A 153 28.69 -29.39 -65.60
C ALA A 153 29.10 -28.58 -66.85
N ARG A 154 30.12 -29.05 -67.57
CA ARG A 154 30.57 -28.44 -68.83
C ARG A 154 29.82 -29.01 -70.04
N ASP A 155 28.52 -29.21 -69.86
CA ASP A 155 27.60 -29.67 -70.89
C ASP A 155 26.65 -28.52 -71.24
N THR A 156 26.71 -28.07 -72.49
CA THR A 156 25.86 -26.98 -73.00
C THR A 156 24.38 -27.30 -72.81
N GLN A 157 23.97 -28.56 -72.96
CA GLN A 157 22.58 -28.96 -72.83
C GLN A 157 22.08 -28.84 -71.38
N GLU A 158 22.92 -29.14 -70.40
CA GLU A 158 22.57 -29.00 -68.98
C GLU A 158 22.51 -27.53 -68.55
N VAL A 159 23.41 -26.69 -69.07
CA VAL A 159 23.39 -25.25 -68.87
C VAL A 159 22.12 -24.62 -69.45
N ASP A 160 21.78 -24.96 -70.70
CA ASP A 160 20.58 -24.43 -71.36
C ASP A 160 19.30 -24.88 -70.66
N SER A 161 19.23 -26.13 -70.22
CA SER A 161 18.09 -26.66 -69.45
C SER A 161 17.93 -25.95 -68.11
N PHE A 162 19.04 -25.68 -67.41
CA PHE A 162 19.04 -24.96 -66.15
C PHE A 162 18.53 -23.52 -66.31
N VAL A 163 19.09 -22.77 -67.26
CA VAL A 163 18.66 -21.38 -67.55
C VAL A 163 17.19 -21.34 -67.94
N TRP A 164 16.75 -22.21 -68.85
CA TRP A 164 15.35 -22.27 -69.27
C TRP A 164 14.39 -22.56 -68.10
N SER A 165 14.79 -23.47 -67.19
CA SER A 165 13.99 -23.81 -66.01
C SER A 165 13.85 -22.63 -65.03
N LEU A 166 14.93 -21.85 -64.84
CA LEU A 166 14.93 -20.65 -64.00
C LEU A 166 14.09 -19.53 -64.61
N GLU A 167 14.19 -19.29 -65.92
CA GLU A 167 13.39 -18.28 -66.60
C GLU A 167 11.90 -18.60 -66.53
N ASN A 168 11.52 -19.87 -66.68
CA ASN A 168 10.15 -20.31 -66.50
C ASN A 168 9.69 -20.13 -65.05
N TYR A 169 10.53 -20.47 -64.08
CA TYR A 169 10.24 -20.27 -62.66
C TYR A 169 10.02 -18.80 -62.32
N PHE A 170 10.90 -17.90 -62.76
CA PHE A 170 10.76 -16.46 -62.54
C PHE A 170 9.50 -15.91 -63.21
N ARG A 171 9.20 -16.34 -64.44
CA ARG A 171 7.96 -15.95 -65.14
C ARG A 171 6.69 -16.41 -64.42
N LEU A 172 6.70 -17.61 -63.83
CA LEU A 172 5.54 -18.16 -63.13
C LEU A 172 5.38 -17.58 -61.71
N THR A 173 6.48 -17.21 -61.04
CA THR A 173 6.49 -16.60 -59.70
C THR A 173 6.35 -15.07 -59.72
N GLY A 174 6.46 -14.44 -60.89
CA GLY A 174 6.32 -12.99 -61.04
C GLY A 174 7.60 -12.21 -60.69
N ILE A 175 8.77 -12.85 -60.75
CA ILE A 175 10.06 -12.18 -60.55
C ILE A 175 10.47 -11.52 -61.87
N GLU A 176 10.26 -10.21 -61.97
CA GLU A 176 10.58 -9.43 -63.17
C GLU A 176 11.87 -8.63 -63.05
N ASP A 177 12.23 -8.22 -61.83
CA ASP A 177 13.43 -7.41 -61.53
C ASP A 177 14.74 -8.19 -61.81
N GLU A 178 15.63 -7.57 -62.57
CA GLU A 178 16.88 -8.19 -63.06
C GLU A 178 17.85 -8.52 -61.93
N ASP A 179 18.01 -7.61 -60.96
CA ASP A 179 18.87 -7.82 -59.79
C ASP A 179 18.31 -8.97 -58.93
N THR A 180 16.99 -9.03 -58.77
CA THR A 180 16.30 -10.10 -58.04
C THR A 180 16.44 -11.44 -58.76
N LYS A 181 16.38 -11.49 -60.10
CA LYS A 181 16.62 -12.72 -60.87
C LYS A 181 18.04 -13.24 -60.70
N VAL A 182 19.04 -12.36 -60.86
CA VAL A 182 20.46 -12.72 -60.70
C VAL A 182 20.75 -13.24 -59.29
N ASN A 183 20.23 -12.55 -58.27
CA ASN A 183 20.36 -12.99 -56.88
C ASN A 183 19.65 -14.32 -56.64
N SER A 184 18.44 -14.48 -57.16
CA SER A 184 17.65 -15.71 -56.99
C SER A 184 18.28 -16.91 -57.70
N ALA A 185 18.83 -16.72 -58.90
CA ALA A 185 19.51 -17.79 -59.66
C ALA A 185 20.75 -18.31 -58.94
N SER A 186 21.46 -17.44 -58.20
CA SER A 186 22.63 -17.84 -57.42
C SER A 186 22.31 -18.89 -56.35
N ILE A 187 21.07 -18.94 -55.87
CA ILE A 187 20.60 -19.91 -54.86
C ILE A 187 20.61 -21.34 -55.43
N TYR A 188 20.42 -21.48 -56.74
CA TYR A 188 20.37 -22.76 -57.44
C TYR A 188 21.73 -23.19 -57.99
N LEU A 189 22.80 -22.42 -57.75
CA LEU A 189 24.16 -22.82 -58.07
C LEU A 189 24.78 -23.54 -56.87
N VAL A 190 25.40 -24.68 -57.13
CA VAL A 190 26.08 -25.50 -56.11
C VAL A 190 27.46 -25.94 -56.62
N ASP A 191 28.29 -26.49 -55.73
CA ASP A 191 29.62 -27.02 -56.04
C ASP A 191 30.50 -26.04 -56.85
N ALA A 192 31.01 -26.49 -58.01
CA ALA A 192 31.93 -25.73 -58.84
C ALA A 192 31.29 -24.46 -59.42
N ALA A 193 29.98 -24.50 -59.72
CA ALA A 193 29.26 -23.34 -60.24
C ALA A 193 29.12 -22.24 -59.19
N LEU A 194 28.83 -22.60 -57.94
CA LEU A 194 28.73 -21.63 -56.84
C LEU A 194 30.08 -20.96 -56.55
N LEU A 195 31.18 -21.72 -56.58
CA LEU A 195 32.52 -21.19 -56.38
C LEU A 195 32.92 -20.20 -57.49
N TRP A 196 32.61 -20.54 -58.74
CA TRP A 196 32.81 -19.63 -59.86
C TRP A 196 31.98 -18.35 -59.71
N TRP A 197 30.70 -18.48 -59.33
CA TRP A 197 29.82 -17.32 -59.12
C TRP A 197 30.35 -16.39 -58.04
N ARG A 198 30.78 -16.93 -56.89
CA ARG A 198 31.40 -16.14 -55.81
C ARG A 198 32.63 -15.38 -56.31
N HIS A 199 33.52 -16.05 -57.03
CA HIS A 199 34.71 -15.42 -57.60
C HIS A 199 34.33 -14.26 -58.55
N ARG A 200 33.31 -14.45 -59.38
CA ARG A 200 32.80 -13.42 -60.30
C ARG A 200 32.18 -12.24 -59.55
N CYS A 201 31.45 -12.47 -58.47
CA CYS A 201 30.92 -11.41 -57.62
C CYS A 201 32.01 -10.54 -56.98
N TYR A 202 33.15 -11.13 -56.59
CA TYR A 202 34.30 -10.36 -56.07
C TYR A 202 34.91 -9.47 -57.16
N GLN A 203 35.18 -10.01 -58.35
CA GLN A 203 35.71 -9.23 -59.47
C GLN A 203 34.77 -8.09 -59.93
N SER A 204 33.46 -8.29 -59.80
CA SER A 204 32.45 -7.28 -60.12
C SER A 204 32.42 -6.13 -59.10
N LYS A 205 32.63 -6.43 -57.82
CA LYS A 205 32.78 -5.41 -56.75
C LYS A 205 34.07 -4.61 -56.89
N ASP A 206 35.13 -5.26 -57.36
CA ASP A 206 36.44 -4.63 -57.61
C ASP A 206 36.49 -3.88 -58.96
N GLY A 207 35.36 -3.71 -59.65
CA GLY A 207 35.23 -2.92 -60.88
C GLY A 207 35.87 -3.53 -62.12
N THR A 208 36.28 -4.80 -62.07
CA THR A 208 37.06 -5.45 -63.14
C THR A 208 36.16 -6.02 -64.25
N ILE A 209 34.93 -6.47 -63.93
CA ILE A 209 33.97 -7.02 -64.91
C ILE A 209 32.53 -6.63 -64.51
N PRO A 210 31.73 -5.96 -65.37
CA PRO A 210 30.33 -5.68 -65.07
C PRO A 210 29.49 -6.97 -65.06
N THR A 211 28.77 -7.25 -63.96
CA THR A 211 27.77 -8.33 -63.90
C THR A 211 26.55 -7.89 -63.11
N LYS A 212 25.62 -7.18 -63.75
CA LYS A 212 24.34 -6.78 -63.14
C LYS A 212 23.15 -6.92 -64.09
N THR A 213 23.25 -7.80 -65.08
CA THR A 213 22.15 -8.07 -66.01
C THR A 213 21.89 -9.57 -66.05
N TRP A 214 20.62 -9.96 -66.12
CA TRP A 214 20.24 -11.36 -66.37
C TRP A 214 20.60 -11.79 -67.79
N LYS A 215 20.57 -10.83 -68.72
CA LYS A 215 20.96 -10.97 -70.13
C LYS A 215 22.44 -10.74 -70.36
#